data_AF-A0A844DY18-F1
#
_entry.id   AF-A0A844DY18-F1
#
_cell.length_a   1.000
_cell.length_b   1.000
_cell.length_c   1.000
_cell.angle_alpha   90.00
_cell.angle_beta   90.00
_cell.angle_gamma   90.00
#
_symmetry.space_group_name_H-M   'P 1'
#
loop_
_entity.id
_entity.type
_entity.pdbx_description
1 polymer ?
#
loop_
_entity_poly.entity_id
_entity_poly.type
_entity_poly.pdbx_seq_one_letter_code
_entity_poly.pdbx_strand_id
1 'polypeptide(L)'
;MYGMEPDRHGMVCCPFHSDNHPSMMLNDTYYYCFGCGANGDAIDLTAKLFDLNPRQAAKKLASDFGLDPDKPPANAIALPPPKRGLTDEQWADIAYCLRVLTDYLDLLHDWRERYKPASPEEPLDERFVEALHMTETIEHLTDCVAFGTPQQKAAAAAQLLSGSYLLMLEERTDRLALAKCA
;
A
#
# COMPACT_ATOMS: atom_id res chain seq x y z
N MET A 1 10.06 -20.80 -25.63
CA MET A 1 9.61 -19.39 -25.69
C MET A 1 10.66 -18.59 -26.44
N TYR A 2 10.32 -17.84 -27.49
CA TYR A 2 11.27 -17.00 -28.25
C TYR A 2 12.63 -17.64 -28.62
N GLY A 3 12.63 -18.91 -29.06
CA GLY A 3 13.87 -19.60 -29.46
C GLY A 3 14.79 -20.04 -28.31
N MET A 4 14.34 -19.90 -27.04
CA MET A 4 15.04 -20.50 -25.90
C MET A 4 14.78 -22.00 -25.89
N GLU A 5 15.82 -22.78 -26.17
CA GLU A 5 15.82 -24.24 -26.12
C GLU A 5 16.45 -24.70 -24.80
N PRO A 6 15.65 -25.28 -23.87
CA PRO A 6 16.17 -25.78 -22.60
C PRO A 6 17.07 -26.99 -22.82
N ASP A 7 18.11 -27.10 -21.99
CA ASP A 7 18.90 -28.32 -21.88
C ASP A 7 18.11 -29.45 -21.21
N ARG A 8 18.74 -30.62 -21.02
CA ARG A 8 18.12 -31.78 -20.36
C ARG A 8 17.67 -31.53 -18.91
N HIS A 9 18.09 -30.43 -18.30
CA HIS A 9 17.72 -30.02 -16.93
C HIS A 9 16.73 -28.85 -16.92
N GLY A 10 16.22 -28.42 -18.08
CA GLY A 10 15.30 -27.29 -18.18
C GLY A 10 15.96 -25.91 -18.09
N MET A 11 17.30 -25.85 -18.22
CA MET A 11 18.05 -24.60 -18.14
C MET A 11 18.39 -24.03 -19.51
N VAL A 12 18.44 -22.70 -19.60
CA VAL A 12 18.81 -21.95 -20.79
C VAL A 12 19.91 -20.93 -20.46
N CYS A 13 20.68 -20.52 -21.47
CA CYS A 13 21.56 -19.35 -21.32
C CYS A 13 20.70 -18.10 -21.11
N CYS A 14 21.06 -17.31 -20.11
CA CYS A 14 20.32 -16.10 -19.79
C CYS A 14 20.53 -15.03 -20.87
N PRO A 15 19.46 -14.45 -21.44
CA PRO A 15 19.59 -13.38 -22.43
C PRO A 15 19.92 -12.01 -21.81
N PHE A 16 19.92 -11.89 -20.48
CA PHE A 16 20.06 -10.63 -19.76
C PHE A 16 21.48 -10.33 -19.27
N HIS A 17 22.41 -11.24 -19.49
CA HIS A 17 23.84 -11.03 -19.26
C HIS A 17 24.66 -11.88 -20.23
N SER A 18 25.97 -11.63 -20.31
CA SER A 18 26.87 -12.45 -21.13
C SER A 18 27.02 -13.84 -20.50
N ASP A 19 26.20 -14.78 -20.97
CA ASP A 19 26.11 -16.12 -20.40
C ASP A 19 26.60 -17.19 -21.38
N ASN A 20 27.64 -17.94 -20.97
CA ASN A 20 28.23 -19.04 -21.74
C ASN A 20 27.79 -20.42 -21.25
N HIS A 21 27.11 -20.51 -20.09
CA HIS A 21 26.68 -21.75 -19.47
C HIS A 21 25.25 -21.61 -18.98
N PRO A 22 24.29 -22.48 -19.35
CA PRO A 22 22.90 -22.33 -18.94
C PRO A 22 22.73 -22.01 -17.44
N SER A 23 22.30 -20.78 -17.16
CA SER A 23 22.19 -20.24 -15.80
C SER A 23 20.76 -19.85 -15.43
N MET A 24 19.82 -19.93 -16.37
CA MET A 24 18.43 -19.53 -16.18
C MET A 24 17.49 -20.74 -16.26
N MET A 25 16.72 -20.96 -15.20
CA MET A 25 15.69 -22.01 -15.14
C MET A 25 14.36 -21.45 -15.63
N LEU A 26 13.69 -22.19 -16.52
CA LEU A 26 12.33 -21.90 -16.97
C LEU A 26 11.36 -22.88 -16.29
N ASN A 27 10.57 -22.41 -15.32
CA ASN A 27 9.50 -23.19 -14.71
C ASN A 27 8.16 -22.88 -15.38
N ASP A 28 7.12 -23.63 -15.01
CA ASP A 28 5.77 -23.46 -15.59
C ASP A 28 5.19 -22.06 -15.41
N THR A 29 5.52 -21.37 -14.31
CA THR A 29 4.92 -20.07 -13.95
C THR A 29 5.93 -18.92 -13.82
N TYR A 30 7.23 -19.21 -13.73
CA TYR A 30 8.26 -18.20 -13.50
C TYR A 30 9.61 -18.62 -14.08
N TYR A 31 10.48 -17.63 -14.32
CA TYR A 31 11.90 -17.87 -14.60
C TYR A 31 12.77 -17.31 -13.48
N TYR A 32 13.96 -17.90 -13.31
CA TYR A 32 14.99 -17.38 -12.43
C TYR A 32 16.38 -17.63 -13.01
N CYS A 33 17.20 -16.60 -13.11
CA CYS A 33 18.61 -16.69 -13.49
C CYS A 33 19.49 -16.66 -12.24
N PHE A 34 20.22 -17.75 -12.01
CA PHE A 34 21.17 -17.89 -10.90
C PHE A 34 22.46 -17.07 -11.10
N GLY A 35 22.75 -16.61 -12.31
CA GLY A 35 23.93 -15.78 -12.60
C GLY A 35 23.73 -14.30 -12.28
N CYS A 36 22.62 -13.71 -12.74
CA CYS A 36 22.35 -12.26 -12.60
C CYS A 36 21.17 -11.90 -11.70
N GLY A 37 20.43 -12.89 -11.18
CA GLY A 37 19.26 -12.68 -10.34
C GLY A 37 18.00 -12.24 -11.09
N ALA A 38 18.05 -12.12 -12.42
CA ALA A 38 16.88 -11.80 -13.23
C ALA A 38 15.79 -12.85 -13.01
N ASN A 39 14.59 -12.38 -12.69
CA ASN A 39 13.44 -13.23 -12.40
C ASN A 39 12.14 -12.52 -12.81
N GLY A 40 11.06 -13.29 -12.85
CA GLY A 40 9.72 -12.82 -13.16
C GLY A 40 8.87 -13.91 -13.82
N ASP A 41 7.70 -13.52 -14.34
CA ASP A 41 6.83 -14.37 -15.13
C ASP A 41 7.09 -14.26 -16.65
N ALA A 42 6.23 -14.88 -17.46
CA ALA A 42 6.28 -14.81 -18.93
C ALA A 42 6.18 -13.37 -19.48
N ILE A 43 5.39 -12.51 -18.83
CA ILE A 43 5.21 -11.11 -19.20
C ILE A 43 6.49 -10.33 -18.87
N ASP A 44 7.07 -10.53 -17.69
CA ASP A 44 8.34 -9.91 -17.29
C ASP A 44 9.50 -10.30 -18.21
N LEU A 45 9.57 -11.58 -18.59
CA LEU A 45 10.58 -12.07 -19.53
C LEU A 45 10.45 -11.33 -20.87
N THR A 46 9.23 -11.27 -21.42
CA THR A 46 8.93 -10.59 -22.68
C THR A 46 9.21 -9.09 -22.59
N ALA A 47 8.82 -8.46 -21.48
CA ALA A 47 9.06 -7.05 -21.23
C ALA A 47 10.56 -6.72 -21.32
N LYS A 48 11.41 -7.52 -20.65
CA LYS A 48 12.87 -7.32 -20.66
C LYS A 48 13.51 -7.66 -22.01
N LEU A 49 13.05 -8.72 -22.68
CA LEU A 49 13.58 -9.11 -23.99
C LEU A 49 13.37 -8.06 -25.07
N PHE A 50 12.25 -7.33 -25.00
CA PHE A 50 11.83 -6.39 -26.04
C PHE A 50 11.80 -4.93 -25.59
N ASP A 51 12.27 -4.63 -24.38
CA ASP A 51 12.23 -3.30 -23.76
C ASP A 51 10.82 -2.68 -23.79
N LEU A 52 9.85 -3.43 -23.26
CA LEU A 52 8.43 -3.07 -23.27
C LEU A 52 7.90 -2.89 -21.85
N ASN A 53 6.89 -2.03 -21.69
CA ASN A 53 6.12 -2.03 -20.45
C ASN A 53 5.23 -3.30 -20.35
N PRO A 54 4.73 -3.66 -19.16
CA PRO A 54 3.97 -4.91 -18.97
C PRO A 54 2.76 -5.05 -19.90
N ARG A 55 2.06 -3.94 -20.19
CA ARG A 55 0.90 -3.94 -21.10
C ARG A 55 1.30 -4.22 -22.54
N GLN A 56 2.41 -3.62 -23.00
CA GLN A 56 2.95 -3.86 -24.34
C GLN A 56 3.47 -5.30 -24.46
N ALA A 57 4.16 -5.82 -23.44
CA ALA A 57 4.64 -7.19 -23.39
C ALA A 57 3.48 -8.21 -23.46
N ALA A 58 2.41 -7.99 -22.69
CA ALA A 58 1.20 -8.81 -22.75
C ALA A 58 0.54 -8.79 -24.14
N LYS A 59 0.42 -7.62 -24.77
CA LYS A 59 -0.08 -7.49 -26.15
C LYS A 59 0.80 -8.22 -27.17
N LYS A 60 2.12 -8.15 -26.99
CA LYS A 60 3.09 -8.84 -27.84
C LYS A 60 2.95 -10.35 -27.71
N LEU A 61 2.87 -10.89 -26.49
CA LEU A 61 2.59 -12.32 -26.26
C LEU A 61 1.28 -12.75 -26.93
N ALA A 62 0.23 -11.93 -26.78
CA ALA A 62 -1.05 -12.23 -27.40
C ALA A 62 -0.93 -12.32 -28.93
N SER A 63 -0.25 -11.36 -29.56
CA SER A 63 0.00 -11.37 -31.00
C SER A 63 0.90 -12.53 -31.45
N ASP A 64 2.02 -12.76 -30.77
CA ASP A 64 3.04 -13.74 -31.18
C ASP A 64 2.53 -15.19 -31.06
N PHE A 65 1.63 -15.46 -30.11
CA PHE A 65 1.05 -16.78 -29.85
C PHE A 65 -0.40 -16.92 -30.34
N GLY A 66 -0.95 -15.92 -31.03
CA GLY A 66 -2.31 -15.94 -31.56
C GLY A 66 -3.39 -16.02 -30.47
N LEU A 67 -3.14 -15.46 -29.29
CA LEU A 67 -4.14 -15.34 -28.23
C LEU A 67 -5.02 -14.14 -28.53
N ASP A 68 -6.28 -14.40 -28.88
CA ASP A 68 -7.29 -13.36 -29.02
C ASP A 68 -7.87 -13.05 -27.64
N PRO A 69 -7.67 -11.83 -27.07
CA PRO A 69 -8.23 -11.48 -25.78
C PRO A 69 -9.77 -11.48 -25.78
N ASP A 70 -10.40 -11.31 -26.94
CA ASP A 70 -11.86 -11.34 -27.11
C ASP A 70 -12.40 -12.76 -27.36
N LYS A 71 -11.50 -13.72 -27.63
CA LYS A 71 -11.86 -15.11 -27.90
C LYS A 71 -10.91 -16.09 -27.19
N PRO A 72 -10.98 -16.15 -25.84
CA PRO A 72 -10.12 -17.05 -25.07
C PRO A 72 -10.38 -18.52 -25.46
N PRO A 73 -9.35 -19.39 -25.39
CA PRO A 73 -9.51 -20.81 -25.68
C PRO A 73 -10.48 -21.45 -24.67
N ALA A 74 -11.17 -22.53 -25.10
CA ALA A 74 -12.22 -23.16 -24.30
C ALA A 74 -11.76 -23.70 -22.93
N ASN A 75 -10.45 -23.94 -22.77
CA ASN A 75 -9.80 -24.37 -21.53
C ASN A 75 -9.09 -23.24 -20.78
N ALA A 76 -9.29 -21.98 -21.16
CA ALA A 76 -8.75 -20.85 -20.41
C ALA A 76 -9.32 -20.85 -19.00
N ILE A 77 -8.43 -20.92 -18.01
CA ILE A 77 -8.79 -20.71 -16.62
C ILE A 77 -8.85 -19.20 -16.41
N ALA A 78 -10.04 -18.67 -16.12
CA ALA A 78 -10.16 -17.29 -15.68
C ALA A 78 -9.44 -17.17 -14.33
N LEU A 79 -8.26 -16.55 -14.33
CA LEU A 79 -7.63 -16.17 -13.09
C LEU A 79 -8.59 -15.19 -12.38
N PRO A 80 -8.83 -15.36 -11.07
CA PRO A 80 -9.52 -14.34 -10.31
C PRO A 80 -8.79 -13.02 -10.55
N PRO A 81 -9.51 -11.89 -10.78
CA PRO A 81 -8.85 -10.61 -10.92
C PRO A 81 -7.91 -10.43 -9.71
N PRO A 82 -6.70 -9.88 -9.90
CA PRO A 82 -5.84 -9.59 -8.77
C PRO A 82 -6.68 -8.82 -7.75
N LYS A 83 -6.60 -9.20 -6.47
CA LYS A 83 -7.28 -8.45 -5.41
C LYS A 83 -6.87 -7.00 -5.59
N ARG A 84 -7.76 -6.18 -6.14
CA ARG A 84 -7.47 -4.75 -6.30
C ARG A 84 -7.12 -4.28 -4.89
N GLY A 85 -6.04 -3.51 -4.79
CA GLY A 85 -5.75 -2.79 -3.56
C GLY A 85 -6.94 -1.89 -3.19
N LEU A 86 -6.76 -1.09 -2.15
CA LEU A 86 -7.76 -0.09 -1.81
C LEU A 86 -8.02 0.83 -3.01
N THR A 87 -9.27 1.29 -3.14
CA THR A 87 -9.64 2.32 -4.11
C THR A 87 -8.98 3.65 -3.74
N ASP A 88 -8.89 4.57 -4.69
CA ASP A 88 -8.38 5.92 -4.42
C ASP A 88 -9.21 6.63 -3.34
N GLU A 89 -10.52 6.40 -3.31
CA GLU A 89 -11.45 6.90 -2.28
C GLU A 89 -11.10 6.32 -0.89
N GLN A 90 -10.87 5.01 -0.79
CA GLN A 90 -10.47 4.39 0.47
C GLN A 90 -9.10 4.89 0.97
N TRP A 91 -8.16 5.19 0.06
CA TRP A 91 -6.90 5.81 0.43
C TRP A 91 -7.09 7.26 0.90
N ALA A 92 -7.97 8.02 0.26
CA ALA A 92 -8.31 9.37 0.67
C ALA A 92 -8.97 9.38 2.06
N ASP A 93 -9.88 8.45 2.33
CA ASP A 93 -10.52 8.27 3.64
C ASP A 93 -9.50 7.98 4.74
N ILE A 94 -8.58 7.05 4.50
CA ILE A 94 -7.48 6.74 5.44
C ILE A 94 -6.62 7.97 5.69
N ALA A 95 -6.22 8.68 4.63
CA ALA A 95 -5.39 9.87 4.74
C ALA A 95 -6.10 10.99 5.53
N TYR A 96 -7.38 11.19 5.29
CA TYR A 96 -8.20 12.15 6.02
C TYR A 96 -8.30 11.79 7.51
N CYS A 97 -8.61 10.53 7.84
CA CYS A 97 -8.68 10.07 9.23
C CYS A 97 -7.36 10.28 9.97
N LEU A 98 -6.23 9.90 9.34
CA LEU A 98 -4.91 10.07 9.93
C LEU A 98 -4.57 11.53 10.16
N ARG A 99 -4.86 12.42 9.21
CA ARG A 99 -4.63 13.85 9.38
C ARG A 99 -5.38 14.38 10.61
N VAL A 100 -6.70 14.19 10.67
CA VAL A 100 -7.53 14.71 11.78
C VAL A 100 -7.08 14.15 13.13
N LEU A 101 -6.80 12.85 13.22
CA LEU A 101 -6.36 12.22 14.46
C LEU A 101 -4.99 12.71 14.90
N THR A 102 -4.05 12.85 13.95
CA THR A 102 -2.68 13.30 14.26
C THR A 102 -2.67 14.78 14.64
N ASP A 103 -3.41 15.63 13.92
CA ASP A 103 -3.55 17.06 14.24
C ASP A 103 -4.09 17.25 15.68
N TYR A 104 -5.06 16.42 16.07
CA TYR A 104 -5.61 16.44 17.42
C TYR A 104 -4.64 15.87 18.46
N LEU A 105 -3.92 14.78 18.14
CA LEU A 105 -2.93 14.20 19.03
C LEU A 105 -1.78 15.17 19.34
N ASP A 106 -1.30 15.89 18.32
CA ASP A 106 -0.29 16.94 18.47
C ASP A 106 -0.79 18.05 19.41
N LEU A 107 -2.07 18.43 19.31
CA LEU A 107 -2.69 19.39 20.22
C LEU A 107 -2.76 18.88 21.66
N LEU A 108 -3.12 17.61 21.86
CA LEU A 108 -3.17 17.00 23.20
C LEU A 108 -1.77 16.92 23.82
N HIS A 109 -0.76 16.54 23.05
CA HIS A 109 0.63 16.54 23.51
C HIS A 109 1.11 17.95 23.88
N ASP A 110 0.80 18.95 23.04
CA ASP A 110 1.09 20.36 23.32
C ASP A 110 0.46 20.83 24.64
N TRP A 111 -0.81 20.46 24.87
CA TRP A 111 -1.53 20.84 26.08
C TRP A 111 -1.03 20.15 27.32
N ARG A 112 -0.65 18.87 27.20
CA ARG A 112 -0.09 18.11 28.31
C ARG A 112 1.18 18.75 28.85
N GLU A 113 2.01 19.33 27.98
CA GLU A 113 3.23 20.00 28.41
C GLU A 113 2.99 21.45 28.86
N ARG A 114 2.15 22.22 28.14
CA ARG A 114 1.94 23.65 28.45
C ARG A 114 1.07 23.91 29.67
N TYR A 115 0.05 23.09 29.90
CA TYR A 115 -0.95 23.30 30.96
C TYR A 115 -0.77 22.34 32.14
N LYS A 116 0.39 21.68 32.22
CA LYS A 116 0.74 20.84 33.38
C LYS A 116 0.80 21.71 34.64
N PRO A 117 0.14 21.32 35.74
CA PRO A 117 0.21 22.05 37.00
C PRO A 117 1.64 22.02 37.55
N ALA A 118 2.08 23.12 38.16
CA ALA A 118 3.41 23.22 38.77
C ALA A 118 3.49 22.48 40.11
N SER A 119 2.36 22.31 40.80
CA SER A 119 2.25 21.53 42.04
C SER A 119 0.91 20.76 42.11
N PRO A 120 0.83 19.70 42.93
CA PRO A 120 -0.39 18.88 43.06
C PRO A 120 -1.62 19.60 43.62
N GLU A 121 -1.42 20.73 44.30
CA GLU A 121 -2.48 21.51 44.95
C GLU A 121 -3.12 22.55 44.01
N GLU A 122 -2.54 22.77 42.83
CA GLU A 122 -3.06 23.70 41.83
C GLU A 122 -4.29 23.10 41.12
N PRO A 123 -5.35 23.89 40.86
CA PRO A 123 -6.48 23.43 40.07
C PRO A 123 -6.03 23.05 38.65
N LEU A 124 -6.48 21.89 38.18
CA LEU A 124 -6.12 21.40 36.84
C LEU A 124 -6.83 22.19 35.75
N ASP A 125 -6.09 22.62 34.74
CA ASP A 125 -6.66 23.21 33.52
C ASP A 125 -7.47 22.14 32.75
N GLU A 126 -8.64 22.51 32.25
CA GLU A 126 -9.53 21.60 31.51
C GLU A 126 -8.82 20.96 30.31
N ARG A 127 -7.94 21.69 29.63
CA ARG A 127 -7.14 21.19 28.48
C ARG A 127 -6.12 20.15 28.90
N PHE A 128 -5.53 20.32 30.09
CA PHE A 128 -4.62 19.34 30.65
C PHE A 128 -5.36 18.05 31.01
N VAL A 129 -6.53 18.17 31.66
CA VAL A 129 -7.40 17.03 31.99
C VAL A 129 -7.85 16.29 30.73
N GLU A 130 -8.25 17.03 29.70
CA GLU A 130 -8.64 16.46 28.41
C GLU A 130 -7.47 15.73 27.72
N ALA A 131 -6.28 16.35 27.70
CA ALA A 131 -5.08 15.71 27.17
C ALA A 131 -4.82 14.35 27.83
N LEU A 132 -4.94 14.26 29.16
CA LEU A 132 -4.75 13.00 29.88
C LEU A 132 -5.80 11.94 29.54
N HIS A 133 -7.08 12.32 29.40
CA HIS A 133 -8.15 11.37 29.11
C HIS A 133 -8.17 10.91 27.65
N MET A 134 -7.79 11.77 26.72
CA MET A 134 -8.01 11.52 25.29
C MET A 134 -6.78 10.93 24.58
N THR A 135 -5.56 11.17 25.08
CA THR A 135 -4.31 10.78 24.37
C THR A 135 -4.33 9.30 23.97
N GLU A 136 -4.55 8.38 24.91
CA GLU A 136 -4.52 6.93 24.64
C GLU A 136 -5.60 6.51 23.64
N THR A 137 -6.79 7.12 23.72
CA THR A 137 -7.89 6.83 22.79
C THR A 137 -7.51 7.24 21.37
N ILE A 138 -6.96 8.45 21.20
CA ILE A 138 -6.59 8.97 19.88
C ILE A 138 -5.39 8.22 19.30
N GLU A 139 -4.39 7.86 20.13
CA GLU A 139 -3.28 7.00 19.74
C GLU A 139 -3.79 5.64 19.22
N HIS A 140 -4.69 4.99 19.98
CA HIS A 140 -5.28 3.72 19.57
C HIS A 140 -6.04 3.80 18.24
N LEU A 141 -6.83 4.86 18.03
CA LEU A 141 -7.54 5.08 16.78
C LEU A 141 -6.57 5.34 15.62
N THR A 142 -5.51 6.10 15.86
CA THR A 142 -4.47 6.38 14.88
C THR A 142 -3.77 5.09 14.45
N ASP A 143 -3.41 4.22 15.40
CA ASP A 143 -2.77 2.94 15.13
C ASP A 143 -3.67 2.01 14.30
N CYS A 144 -4.97 1.95 14.61
CA CYS A 144 -5.95 1.17 13.87
C CYS A 144 -6.04 1.57 12.39
N VAL A 145 -5.87 2.87 12.10
CA VAL A 145 -5.93 3.40 10.73
C VAL A 145 -4.56 3.36 10.05
N ALA A 146 -3.45 3.45 10.79
CA ALA A 146 -2.09 3.52 10.26
C ALA A 146 -1.52 2.14 9.91
N PHE A 147 -1.81 1.10 10.71
CA PHE A 147 -1.15 -0.21 10.63
C PHE A 147 -2.11 -1.35 10.25
N GLY A 148 -1.52 -2.48 9.84
CA GLY A 148 -2.26 -3.69 9.44
C GLY A 148 -2.45 -3.84 7.92
N THR A 149 -3.27 -4.81 7.53
CA THR A 149 -3.59 -5.06 6.11
C THR A 149 -4.39 -3.89 5.53
N PRO A 150 -4.32 -3.65 4.21
CA PRO A 150 -5.08 -2.55 3.59
C PRO A 150 -6.58 -2.62 3.92
N GLN A 151 -7.17 -3.82 3.94
CA GLN A 151 -8.59 -4.01 4.27
C GLN A 151 -8.91 -3.65 5.73
N GLN A 152 -8.01 -3.94 6.68
CA GLN A 152 -8.18 -3.53 8.08
C GLN A 152 -8.15 -2.01 8.22
N LYS A 153 -7.18 -1.35 7.57
CA LYS A 153 -7.06 0.12 7.59
C LYS A 153 -8.31 0.79 7.03
N ALA A 154 -8.81 0.31 5.89
CA ALA A 154 -10.02 0.83 5.28
C ALA A 154 -11.28 0.57 6.14
N ALA A 155 -11.37 -0.58 6.81
CA ALA A 155 -12.46 -0.86 7.74
C ALA A 155 -12.43 0.07 8.95
N ALA A 156 -11.25 0.34 9.52
CA ALA A 156 -11.09 1.29 10.62
C ALA A 156 -11.48 2.73 10.20
N ALA A 157 -11.00 3.18 9.04
CA ALA A 157 -11.37 4.49 8.48
C ALA A 157 -12.89 4.60 8.25
N ALA A 158 -13.50 3.57 7.65
CA ALA A 158 -14.95 3.56 7.42
C ALA A 158 -15.76 3.61 8.74
N GLN A 159 -15.31 2.91 9.79
CA GLN A 159 -15.96 2.99 11.11
C GLN A 159 -15.88 4.40 11.70
N LEU A 160 -14.72 5.05 11.61
CA LEU A 160 -14.56 6.42 12.11
C LEU A 160 -15.40 7.43 11.34
N LEU A 161 -15.45 7.30 10.01
CA LEU A 161 -16.23 8.16 9.12
C LEU A 161 -17.74 7.92 9.22
N SER A 162 -18.17 6.77 9.73
CA SER A 162 -19.60 6.48 9.94
C SER A 162 -20.23 7.36 11.03
N GLY A 163 -19.42 7.95 11.91
CA GLY A 163 -19.85 8.84 12.98
C GLY A 163 -19.45 10.30 12.75
N SER A 164 -19.91 11.18 13.63
CA SER A 164 -19.53 12.60 13.64
C SER A 164 -18.26 12.89 14.45
N TYR A 165 -17.60 11.87 15.00
CA TYR A 165 -16.50 12.04 15.94
C TYR A 165 -15.30 12.76 15.30
N LEU A 166 -14.87 12.34 14.11
CA LEU A 166 -13.77 13.01 13.39
C LEU A 166 -14.11 14.46 13.02
N LEU A 167 -15.34 14.73 12.55
CA LEU A 167 -15.77 16.10 12.22
C LEU A 167 -15.74 17.01 13.46
N MET A 168 -16.15 16.48 14.61
CA MET A 168 -16.10 17.21 15.87
C MET A 168 -14.66 17.51 16.31
N LEU A 169 -13.73 16.55 16.15
CA LEU A 169 -12.31 16.78 16.44
C LEU A 169 -11.67 17.82 15.51
N GLU A 170 -11.97 17.73 14.20
CA GLU A 170 -11.47 18.66 13.20
C GLU A 170 -11.93 20.09 13.47
N GLU A 171 -13.25 20.30 13.63
CA GLU A 171 -13.80 21.63 13.89
C GLU A 171 -13.22 22.25 15.18
N ARG A 172 -13.01 21.43 16.20
CA ARG A 172 -12.42 21.88 17.47
C ARG A 172 -10.96 22.28 17.30
N THR A 173 -10.19 21.49 16.56
CA THR A 173 -8.77 21.75 16.27
C THR A 173 -8.61 23.03 15.45
N ASP A 174 -9.44 23.22 14.42
CA ASP A 174 -9.44 24.42 13.57
C ASP A 174 -9.78 25.69 14.34
N ARG A 175 -10.83 25.66 15.19
CA ARG A 175 -11.21 26.80 16.04
C ARG A 175 -10.04 27.23 16.93
N LEU A 176 -9.28 26.27 17.46
CA LEU A 176 -8.18 26.53 18.40
C LEU A 176 -6.90 26.94 17.68
N ALA A 177 -6.68 26.47 16.45
CA ALA A 177 -5.61 26.97 15.58
C ALA A 177 -5.82 28.43 15.22
N LEU A 178 -7.06 28.83 14.87
CA LEU A 178 -7.40 30.23 14.56
C LEU A 178 -7.24 31.16 15.78
N ALA A 179 -7.57 30.67 16.98
CA ALA A 179 -7.42 31.44 18.22
C ALA A 179 -5.95 31.68 18.64
N LYS A 180 -4.99 30.86 18.16
CA LYS A 180 -3.55 31.06 18.39
C LYS A 180 -2.94 32.15 17.47
N CYS A 181 -3.64 32.57 16.41
CA CYS A 181 -3.16 33.51 15.40
C CYS A 181 -3.72 34.95 15.52
N ALA A 182 -4.62 35.19 16.48
CA ALA A 182 -5.23 36.51 16.76
C ALA A 182 -4.64 37.12 18.04
#